data_AF-A0A519LIN7-F1
#
_entry.id   AF-A0A519LIN7-F1
#
_cell.length_a   1.000
_cell.length_b   1.000
_cell.length_c   1.000
_cell.angle_alpha   90.00
_cell.angle_beta   90.00
_cell.angle_gamma   90.00
#
_symmetry.space_group_name_H-M   'P 1'
#
loop_
_entity.id
_entity.type
_entity.pdbx_description
1 polymer ?
#
loop_
_entity_poly.entity_id
_entity_poly.type
_entity_poly.pdbx_seq_one_letter_code
_entity_poly.pdbx_strand_id
1 'polypeptide(L)'
;AQQNHDVIMTPGSMGLYIDHKQSNSPDEPVTIGGFAPYQKIYAYDPIPKVLTADQRKYIKGVQANMWTEYIKTPEKAENHAFPRLLALSEIAWSPVERKDLKNFSEERLPKHLARLDQMNINYWVPTPIGQSDKALSGGDFTIDLKAPVKGSKIYYSLDGSRPSENAFLYTSPVKVTVPQGEKRLLRTIVIAPSGKRSVTTETLLNNGAPEDKTTTKK
;
A
#
# COMPACT_ATOMS: atom_id res chain seq x y z
N ALA A 1 0.07 4.20 31.16
CA ALA A 1 0.93 3.04 31.45
C ALA A 1 1.89 3.27 32.62
N GLN A 2 2.98 4.06 32.52
CA GLN A 2 3.92 4.24 33.64
C GLN A 2 3.29 4.90 34.89
N GLN A 3 2.27 5.75 34.68
CA GLN A 3 1.44 6.33 35.75
C GLN A 3 0.24 5.43 36.12
N ASN A 4 0.26 4.14 35.77
CA ASN A 4 -0.80 3.17 36.10
C ASN A 4 -2.20 3.47 35.54
N HIS A 5 -2.31 4.29 34.50
CA HIS A 5 -3.57 4.51 33.76
C HIS A 5 -3.68 3.59 32.57
N ASP A 6 -4.90 3.11 32.32
CA ASP A 6 -5.31 2.39 31.12
C ASP A 6 -5.14 3.25 29.86
N VAL A 7 -4.70 2.63 28.76
CA VAL A 7 -4.32 3.30 27.52
C VAL A 7 -4.88 2.55 26.32
N ILE A 8 -5.49 3.29 25.39
CA ILE A 8 -5.79 2.83 24.04
C ILE A 8 -4.78 3.49 23.09
N MET A 9 -4.04 2.69 22.33
CA MET A 9 -3.01 3.18 21.43
C MET A 9 -3.64 3.66 20.12
N THR A 10 -3.51 4.95 19.83
CA THR A 10 -3.93 5.54 18.55
C THR A 10 -2.86 6.45 17.90
N PRO A 11 -1.54 6.14 17.93
CA PRO A 11 -0.53 7.03 17.35
C PRO A 11 -0.65 7.18 15.82
N GLY A 12 -0.90 8.40 15.35
CA GLY A 12 -0.90 8.72 13.91
C GLY A 12 0.44 8.43 13.22
N SER A 13 1.56 8.54 13.94
CA SER A 13 2.90 8.21 13.44
C SER A 13 3.05 6.75 13.01
N MET A 14 2.22 5.84 13.53
CA MET A 14 2.20 4.41 13.21
C MET A 14 1.14 4.04 12.16
N GLY A 15 0.53 5.05 11.51
CA GLY A 15 -0.49 4.83 10.48
C GLY A 15 -1.92 4.65 11.01
N LEU A 16 -2.15 4.87 12.31
CA LEU A 16 -3.50 4.75 12.91
C LEU A 16 -4.40 5.96 12.68
N TYR A 17 -3.97 6.92 11.85
CA TYR A 17 -4.82 7.99 11.32
C TYR A 17 -5.08 7.65 9.87
N ILE A 18 -6.24 7.04 9.62
CA ILE A 18 -6.61 6.47 8.32
C ILE A 18 -7.28 7.50 7.40
N ASP A 19 -7.38 8.75 7.82
CA ASP A 19 -7.67 9.90 6.96
C ASP A 19 -6.46 10.37 6.12
N HIS A 20 -5.25 9.86 6.43
CA HIS A 20 -4.04 10.11 5.67
C HIS A 20 -3.97 9.33 4.34
N LYS A 21 -3.14 9.80 3.39
CA LYS A 21 -2.90 9.12 2.10
C LYS A 21 -2.28 7.71 2.26
N GLN A 22 -2.59 6.82 1.32
CA GLN A 22 -2.16 5.41 1.31
C GLN A 22 -0.98 5.14 0.38
N SER A 23 -0.79 5.96 -0.66
CA SER A 23 0.40 5.96 -1.53
C SER A 23 0.92 7.38 -1.74
N ASN A 24 2.06 7.52 -2.40
CA ASN A 24 2.58 8.80 -2.87
C ASN A 24 2.17 9.11 -4.31
N SER A 25 1.30 8.29 -4.92
CA SER A 25 0.84 8.52 -6.28
C SER A 25 0.07 9.84 -6.36
N PRO A 26 0.28 10.66 -7.42
CA PRO A 26 -0.53 11.85 -7.65
C PRO A 26 -2.00 11.52 -7.96
N ASP A 27 -2.31 10.24 -8.24
CA ASP A 27 -3.67 9.74 -8.44
C ASP A 27 -4.46 9.59 -7.13
N GLU A 28 -3.82 9.71 -5.96
CA GLU A 28 -4.52 9.64 -4.68
C GLU A 28 -5.54 10.79 -4.53
N PRO A 29 -6.74 10.52 -3.98
CA PRO A 29 -7.66 11.57 -3.59
C PRO A 29 -7.00 12.55 -2.61
N VAL A 30 -7.38 13.82 -2.66
CA VAL A 30 -6.91 14.84 -1.71
C VAL A 30 -7.18 14.40 -0.27
N THR A 31 -6.17 14.42 0.59
CA THR A 31 -6.26 14.15 2.03
C THR A 31 -5.70 15.32 2.84
N ILE A 32 -5.77 15.23 4.17
CA ILE A 32 -5.13 16.19 5.08
C ILE A 32 -3.59 16.14 5.02
N GLY A 33 -3.02 15.13 4.35
CA GLY A 33 -1.59 14.84 4.30
C GLY A 33 -1.27 13.50 4.98
N GLY A 34 -0.11 13.45 5.64
CA GLY A 34 0.38 12.25 6.32
C GLY A 34 0.73 11.10 5.36
N PHE A 35 1.08 9.94 5.91
CA PHE A 35 1.33 8.72 5.12
C PHE A 35 1.05 7.50 5.99
N ALA A 36 -0.01 6.76 5.64
CA ALA A 36 -0.53 5.65 6.41
C ALA A 36 -0.90 4.47 5.49
N PRO A 37 0.05 3.87 4.76
CA PRO A 37 -0.19 2.62 4.04
C PRO A 37 -0.49 1.48 5.03
N TYR A 38 -1.25 0.46 4.61
CA TYR A 38 -1.63 -0.64 5.50
C TYR A 38 -0.42 -1.40 6.07
N GLN A 39 0.69 -1.47 5.33
CA GLN A 39 1.94 -2.09 5.76
C GLN A 39 2.51 -1.40 7.02
N LYS A 40 2.32 -0.08 7.13
CA LYS A 40 2.77 0.70 8.29
C LYS A 40 1.97 0.35 9.54
N ILE A 41 0.66 0.20 9.40
CA ILE A 41 -0.22 -0.29 10.46
C ILE A 41 0.17 -1.72 10.83
N TYR A 42 0.29 -2.60 9.83
CA TYR A 42 0.66 -4.00 10.06
C TYR A 42 2.01 -4.13 10.78
N ALA A 43 2.99 -3.28 10.48
CA ALA A 43 4.30 -3.31 11.12
C ALA A 43 4.28 -2.91 12.60
N TYR A 44 3.28 -2.16 13.04
CA TYR A 44 3.20 -1.63 14.41
C TYR A 44 3.00 -2.74 15.47
N ASP A 45 3.72 -2.63 16.58
CA ASP A 45 3.48 -3.39 17.81
C ASP A 45 2.84 -2.42 18.83
N PRO A 46 1.57 -2.62 19.21
CA PRO A 46 0.88 -1.77 20.17
C PRO A 46 1.52 -1.71 21.56
N ILE A 47 2.41 -2.64 21.92
CA ILE A 47 3.04 -2.71 23.23
C ILE A 47 4.46 -2.13 23.17
N PRO A 48 4.72 -0.92 23.72
CA PRO A 48 6.05 -0.33 23.69
C PRO A 48 7.07 -1.16 24.49
N LYS A 49 8.25 -1.40 23.90
CA LYS A 49 9.33 -2.19 24.51
C LYS A 49 9.85 -1.64 25.83
N VAL A 50 9.71 -0.33 26.04
CA VAL A 50 10.13 0.37 27.28
C VAL A 50 9.27 0.01 28.50
N LEU A 51 8.09 -0.57 28.30
CA LEU A 51 7.21 -0.95 29.41
C LEU A 51 7.66 -2.27 30.04
N THR A 52 7.73 -2.29 31.37
CA THR A 52 7.89 -3.52 32.16
C THR A 52 6.67 -4.42 32.01
N ALA A 53 6.79 -5.71 32.36
CA ALA A 53 5.67 -6.66 32.30
C ALA A 53 4.42 -6.14 33.04
N ASP A 54 4.60 -5.59 34.25
CA ASP A 54 3.51 -5.02 35.04
C ASP A 54 2.88 -3.78 34.42
N GLN A 55 3.65 -2.99 33.67
CA GLN A 55 3.13 -1.79 33.00
C GLN A 55 2.37 -2.12 31.71
N ARG A 56 2.71 -3.23 31.04
CA ARG A 56 2.06 -3.65 29.79
C ARG A 56 0.56 -3.94 29.97
N LYS A 57 0.13 -4.36 31.16
CA LYS A 57 -1.29 -4.63 31.48
C LYS A 57 -2.21 -3.41 31.34
N TYR A 58 -1.64 -2.21 31.35
CA TYR A 58 -2.36 -0.95 31.17
C TYR A 58 -2.58 -0.61 29.69
N ILE A 59 -1.95 -1.30 28.75
CA ILE A 59 -2.30 -1.17 27.33
C ILE A 59 -3.53 -2.05 27.09
N LYS A 60 -4.69 -1.42 26.86
CA LYS A 60 -5.99 -2.10 26.73
C LYS A 60 -6.40 -2.39 25.30
N GLY A 61 -5.79 -1.72 24.34
CA GLY A 61 -6.08 -1.97 22.93
C GLY A 61 -5.42 -0.97 22.00
N VAL A 62 -5.79 -1.10 20.74
CA VAL A 62 -5.35 -0.24 19.64
C VAL A 62 -6.58 0.17 18.83
N GLN A 63 -6.59 1.39 18.32
CA GLN A 63 -7.66 1.93 17.50
C GLN A 63 -7.10 2.76 16.35
N ALA A 64 -7.74 2.70 15.19
CA ALA A 64 -7.53 3.65 14.11
C ALA A 64 -8.59 4.76 14.14
N ASN A 65 -8.18 5.96 13.78
CA ASN A 65 -9.00 7.17 13.77
C ASN A 65 -9.25 7.60 12.33
N MET A 66 -10.48 8.00 12.04
CA MET A 66 -10.89 8.57 10.76
C MET A 66 -11.45 9.96 11.00
N TRP A 67 -10.66 10.97 10.67
CA TRP A 67 -11.14 12.35 10.61
C TRP A 67 -11.70 12.65 9.21
N THR A 68 -12.75 13.47 9.12
CA THR A 68 -13.57 13.57 7.90
C THR A 68 -13.52 14.93 7.22
N GLU A 69 -12.57 15.80 7.54
CA GLU A 69 -12.41 17.13 6.92
C GLU A 69 -12.33 17.04 5.40
N TYR A 70 -11.63 16.02 4.88
CA TYR A 70 -11.48 15.75 3.45
C TYR A 70 -12.28 14.53 2.96
N ILE A 71 -13.10 13.91 3.81
CA ILE A 71 -13.87 12.70 3.50
C ILE A 71 -15.35 13.06 3.46
N LYS A 72 -15.82 13.45 2.27
CA LYS A 72 -17.18 14.00 2.08
C LYS A 72 -18.24 12.96 1.74
N THR A 73 -17.84 11.73 1.44
CA THR A 73 -18.77 10.68 1.02
C THR A 73 -18.46 9.35 1.72
N PRO A 74 -19.47 8.48 1.93
CA PRO A 74 -19.27 7.13 2.45
C PRO A 74 -18.28 6.31 1.63
N GLU A 75 -18.30 6.43 0.29
CA GLU A 75 -17.42 5.67 -0.60
C GLU A 75 -15.96 6.06 -0.38
N LYS A 76 -15.67 7.34 -0.13
CA LYS A 76 -14.31 7.77 0.22
C LYS A 76 -13.90 7.26 1.61
N ALA A 77 -14.84 7.20 2.55
CA ALA A 77 -14.59 6.63 3.88
C ALA A 77 -14.26 5.12 3.78
N GLU A 78 -15.00 4.35 2.98
CA GLU A 78 -14.71 2.94 2.70
C GLU A 78 -13.34 2.75 2.05
N ASN A 79 -13.00 3.61 1.08
CA ASN A 79 -11.70 3.59 0.41
C ASN A 79 -10.56 3.84 1.38
N HIS A 80 -10.76 4.75 2.33
CA HIS A 80 -9.77 5.02 3.37
C HIS A 80 -9.75 3.92 4.44
N ALA A 81 -10.88 3.28 4.73
CA ALA A 81 -10.95 2.22 5.73
C ALA A 81 -10.25 0.94 5.25
N PHE A 82 -10.48 0.51 4.02
CA PHE A 82 -9.97 -0.78 3.52
C PHE A 82 -8.84 -0.59 2.51
N PRO A 83 -7.71 -1.32 2.66
CA PRO A 83 -7.51 -2.50 3.52
C PRO A 83 -7.00 -2.22 4.95
N ARG A 84 -6.85 -0.96 5.36
CA ARG A 84 -6.18 -0.58 6.63
C ARG A 84 -6.84 -1.16 7.88
N LEU A 85 -8.16 -1.27 7.92
CA LEU A 85 -8.87 -1.92 9.03
C LEU A 85 -8.58 -3.42 9.13
N LEU A 86 -8.22 -4.09 8.03
CA LEU A 86 -7.78 -5.50 8.07
C LEU A 86 -6.39 -5.61 8.72
N ALA A 87 -5.49 -4.66 8.43
CA ALA A 87 -4.19 -4.58 9.10
C ALA A 87 -4.33 -4.22 10.58
N LEU A 88 -5.23 -3.29 10.92
CA LEU A 88 -5.56 -2.96 12.32
C LEU A 88 -6.07 -4.19 13.07
N SER A 89 -7.00 -4.94 12.45
CA SER A 89 -7.59 -6.14 13.06
C SER A 89 -6.53 -7.19 13.36
N GLU A 90 -5.55 -7.36 12.47
CA GLU A 90 -4.43 -8.26 12.74
C GLU A 90 -3.64 -7.81 13.98
N ILE A 91 -3.18 -6.56 14.04
CA ILE A 91 -2.32 -6.11 15.15
C ILE A 91 -3.10 -6.01 16.48
N ALA A 92 -4.42 -5.93 16.43
CA ALA A 92 -5.28 -5.91 17.61
C ALA A 92 -5.55 -7.31 18.17
N TRP A 93 -5.48 -8.35 17.33
CA TRP A 93 -5.96 -9.69 17.68
C TRP A 93 -4.87 -10.76 17.69
N SER A 94 -3.98 -10.73 16.69
CA SER A 94 -2.98 -11.78 16.48
C SER A 94 -1.76 -11.55 17.38
N PRO A 95 -1.17 -12.62 17.97
CA PRO A 95 0.09 -12.51 18.69
C PRO A 95 1.22 -11.97 17.80
N VAL A 96 2.10 -11.14 18.36
CA VAL A 96 3.16 -10.43 17.61
C VAL A 96 4.12 -11.42 16.95
N GLU A 97 4.41 -12.55 17.58
CA GLU A 97 5.27 -13.62 17.07
C GLU A 97 4.70 -14.32 15.83
N ARG A 98 3.40 -14.15 15.55
CA ARG A 98 2.75 -14.69 14.35
C ARG A 98 2.67 -13.69 13.20
N LYS A 99 3.19 -12.48 13.38
CA LYS A 99 3.19 -11.47 12.32
C LYS A 99 4.07 -11.93 11.17
N ASP A 100 3.45 -12.02 10.00
CA ASP A 100 4.10 -12.35 8.74
C ASP A 100 3.47 -11.46 7.66
N LEU A 101 4.15 -10.35 7.36
CA LEU A 101 3.68 -9.39 6.38
C LEU A 101 3.54 -10.04 5.01
N LYS A 102 4.47 -10.93 4.64
CA LYS A 102 4.47 -11.57 3.33
C LYS A 102 3.23 -12.46 3.18
N ASN A 103 2.97 -13.32 4.17
CA ASN A 103 1.75 -14.13 4.18
C ASN A 103 0.49 -13.25 4.23
N PHE A 104 0.48 -12.21 5.05
CA PHE A 104 -0.65 -11.29 5.14
C PHE A 104 -0.95 -10.64 3.79
N SER A 105 0.03 -9.99 3.15
CA SER A 105 -0.17 -9.23 1.92
C SER A 105 -0.33 -10.09 0.67
N GLU A 106 0.33 -11.25 0.59
CA GLU A 106 0.31 -12.09 -0.62
C GLU A 106 -0.74 -13.20 -0.56
N GLU A 107 -1.17 -13.65 0.62
CA GLU A 107 -2.03 -14.85 0.74
C GLU A 107 -3.40 -14.57 1.34
N ARG A 108 -3.47 -13.81 2.45
CA ARG A 108 -4.71 -13.58 3.18
C ARG A 108 -5.44 -12.33 2.69
N LEU A 109 -4.74 -11.20 2.61
CA LEU A 109 -5.30 -9.93 2.18
C LEU A 109 -5.95 -10.02 0.78
N PRO A 110 -5.35 -10.66 -0.25
CA PRO A 110 -5.97 -10.74 -1.57
C PRO A 110 -7.32 -11.47 -1.57
N LYS A 111 -7.52 -12.43 -0.65
CA LYS A 111 -8.80 -13.14 -0.46
C LYS A 111 -9.84 -12.26 0.22
N HIS A 112 -9.45 -11.46 1.22
CA HIS A 112 -10.36 -10.50 1.85
C HIS A 112 -10.76 -9.38 0.89
N LEU A 113 -9.81 -8.85 0.11
CA LEU A 113 -10.11 -7.83 -0.89
C LEU A 113 -11.06 -8.35 -1.97
N ALA A 114 -10.91 -9.60 -2.42
CA ALA A 114 -11.86 -10.20 -3.35
C ALA A 114 -13.28 -10.35 -2.76
N ARG A 115 -13.42 -10.56 -1.45
CA ARG A 115 -14.73 -10.54 -0.78
C ARG A 115 -15.31 -9.13 -0.74
N LEU A 116 -14.51 -8.12 -0.39
CA LEU A 116 -14.93 -6.72 -0.44
C LEU A 116 -15.37 -6.30 -1.84
N ASP A 117 -14.66 -6.78 -2.87
CA ASP A 117 -14.99 -6.57 -4.28
C ASP A 117 -16.37 -7.15 -4.65
N GLN A 118 -16.65 -8.39 -4.24
CA GLN A 118 -17.94 -9.06 -4.43
C GLN A 118 -19.08 -8.40 -3.64
N MET A 119 -18.78 -7.81 -2.48
CA MET A 119 -19.73 -7.04 -1.67
C MET A 119 -19.94 -5.61 -2.19
N ASN A 120 -19.25 -5.23 -3.27
CA ASN A 120 -19.25 -3.88 -3.84
C ASN A 120 -18.83 -2.77 -2.86
N ILE A 121 -17.96 -3.08 -1.88
CA ILE A 121 -17.36 -2.07 -0.99
C ILE A 121 -16.30 -1.28 -1.77
N ASN A 122 -16.25 0.04 -1.63
CA ASN A 122 -15.30 0.90 -2.36
C ASN A 122 -13.90 0.92 -1.72
N TYR A 123 -13.28 -0.24 -1.53
CA TYR A 123 -11.93 -0.35 -0.94
C TYR A 123 -10.84 0.27 -1.84
N TRP A 124 -9.71 0.67 -1.24
CA TRP A 124 -8.52 1.07 -1.99
C TRP A 124 -7.83 -0.16 -2.56
N VAL A 125 -7.80 -0.27 -3.90
CA VAL A 125 -7.16 -1.39 -4.60
C VAL A 125 -5.64 -1.23 -4.49
N PRO A 126 -4.92 -2.17 -3.85
CA PRO A 126 -3.48 -2.05 -3.75
C PRO A 126 -2.79 -2.13 -5.10
N THR A 127 -1.59 -1.57 -5.15
CA THR A 127 -0.69 -1.64 -6.30
C THR A 127 -0.06 -3.03 -6.42
N PRO A 128 0.57 -3.38 -7.56
CA PRO A 128 1.19 -4.69 -7.71
C PRO A 128 2.23 -4.97 -6.63
N ILE A 129 2.19 -6.18 -6.07
CA ILE A 129 3.20 -6.63 -5.11
C ILE A 129 4.47 -6.96 -5.88
N GLY A 130 5.62 -6.47 -5.42
CA GLY A 130 6.93 -6.70 -6.05
C GLY A 130 7.44 -5.54 -6.91
N GLN A 131 6.59 -4.56 -7.21
CA GLN A 131 7.03 -3.36 -7.92
C GLN A 131 7.79 -2.40 -6.99
N SER A 132 8.95 -1.92 -7.44
CA SER A 132 9.76 -0.94 -6.71
C SER A 132 9.20 0.47 -6.84
N ASP A 133 9.13 1.20 -5.72
CA ASP A 133 8.84 2.64 -5.66
C ASP A 133 10.09 3.51 -5.91
N LYS A 134 11.26 2.89 -5.98
CA LYS A 134 12.55 3.52 -6.27
C LYS A 134 12.99 3.22 -7.70
N ALA A 135 13.78 4.14 -8.25
CA ALA A 135 14.52 3.88 -9.48
C ALA A 135 15.46 2.68 -9.30
N LEU A 136 15.54 1.83 -10.33
CA LEU A 136 16.42 0.68 -10.40
C LEU A 136 17.49 0.94 -11.46
N SER A 137 18.73 0.61 -11.14
CA SER A 137 19.89 0.79 -12.03
C SER A 137 20.36 -0.54 -12.60
N GLY A 138 20.63 -0.61 -13.90
CA GLY A 138 21.10 -1.82 -14.58
C GLY A 138 20.69 -1.89 -16.05
N GLY A 139 21.30 -2.82 -16.78
CA GLY A 139 20.96 -3.09 -18.18
C GLY A 139 19.84 -4.11 -18.38
N ASP A 140 19.69 -5.05 -17.45
CA ASP A 140 18.68 -6.10 -17.52
C ASP A 140 17.88 -6.19 -16.22
N PHE A 141 16.56 -6.15 -16.34
CA PHE A 141 15.63 -6.23 -15.23
C PHE A 141 14.68 -7.41 -15.40
N THR A 142 14.38 -8.10 -14.30
CA THR A 142 13.28 -9.08 -14.25
C THR A 142 12.18 -8.51 -13.38
N ILE A 143 11.04 -8.22 -13.98
CA ILE A 143 9.86 -7.65 -13.33
C ILE A 143 8.94 -8.81 -12.92
N ASP A 144 9.01 -9.18 -11.64
CA ASP A 144 8.15 -10.19 -11.02
C ASP A 144 7.11 -9.53 -10.13
N LEU A 145 5.83 -9.63 -10.53
CA LEU A 145 4.71 -8.94 -9.91
C LEU A 145 3.65 -9.95 -9.49
N LYS A 146 2.97 -9.65 -8.39
CA LYS A 146 1.80 -10.42 -7.95
C LYS A 146 0.57 -9.53 -7.84
N ALA A 147 -0.56 -10.09 -8.27
CA ALA A 147 -1.86 -9.47 -8.15
C ALA A 147 -2.25 -9.32 -6.67
N PRO A 148 -2.56 -8.11 -6.18
CA PRO A 148 -2.86 -7.87 -4.76
C PRO A 148 -4.30 -8.21 -4.38
N VAL A 149 -5.17 -8.47 -5.38
CA VAL A 149 -6.56 -8.89 -5.18
C VAL A 149 -6.77 -10.18 -5.95
N LYS A 150 -7.35 -11.20 -5.32
CA LYS A 150 -7.60 -12.47 -6.01
C LYS A 150 -8.52 -12.23 -7.22
N GLY A 151 -8.07 -12.66 -8.40
CA GLY A 151 -8.79 -12.47 -9.67
C GLY A 151 -8.57 -11.11 -10.35
N SER A 152 -7.81 -10.19 -9.75
CA SER A 152 -7.43 -8.95 -10.42
C SER A 152 -6.39 -9.18 -11.51
N LYS A 153 -6.34 -8.24 -12.45
CA LYS A 153 -5.37 -8.20 -13.54
C LYS A 153 -4.43 -7.02 -13.35
N ILE A 154 -3.17 -7.21 -13.73
CA ILE A 154 -2.18 -6.15 -13.77
C ILE A 154 -1.95 -5.79 -15.24
N TYR A 155 -2.07 -4.52 -15.56
CA TYR A 155 -1.72 -3.97 -16.88
C TYR A 155 -0.52 -3.06 -16.75
N TYR A 156 0.38 -3.06 -17.73
CA TYR A 156 1.61 -2.30 -17.69
C TYR A 156 1.99 -1.66 -19.03
N SER A 157 2.84 -0.65 -18.96
CA SER A 157 3.51 -0.02 -20.09
C SER A 157 4.99 0.23 -19.75
N LEU A 158 5.84 0.34 -20.77
CA LEU A 158 7.29 0.59 -20.64
C LEU A 158 7.74 1.87 -21.36
N ASP A 159 6.80 2.52 -22.06
CA ASP A 159 6.99 3.76 -22.82
C ASP A 159 6.55 5.00 -22.03
N GLY A 160 6.14 4.82 -20.78
CA GLY A 160 5.60 5.90 -19.95
C GLY A 160 4.16 6.28 -20.28
N SER A 161 3.43 5.57 -21.13
CA SER A 161 1.98 5.79 -21.27
C SER A 161 1.22 5.38 -20.00
N ARG A 162 0.06 5.99 -19.71
CA ARG A 162 -0.77 5.58 -18.56
C ARG A 162 -1.45 4.24 -18.91
N PRO A 163 -1.20 3.15 -18.15
CA PRO A 163 -1.76 1.86 -18.48
C PRO A 163 -3.28 1.82 -18.24
N SER A 164 -3.96 1.05 -19.08
CA SER A 164 -5.39 0.73 -19.00
C SER A 164 -5.58 -0.73 -19.47
N GLU A 165 -6.82 -1.18 -19.63
CA GLU A 165 -7.14 -2.50 -20.19
C GLU A 165 -6.58 -2.73 -21.59
N ASN A 166 -6.25 -1.65 -22.31
CA ASN A 166 -5.67 -1.69 -23.65
C ASN A 166 -4.13 -1.77 -23.64
N ALA A 167 -3.51 -1.71 -22.45
CA ALA A 167 -2.05 -1.87 -22.30
C ALA A 167 -1.67 -3.36 -22.22
N PHE A 168 -0.38 -3.65 -22.00
CA PHE A 168 0.08 -5.04 -21.92
C PHE A 168 -0.45 -5.71 -20.64
N LEU A 169 -1.07 -6.88 -20.80
CA LEU A 169 -1.50 -7.69 -19.66
C LEU A 169 -0.29 -8.46 -19.08
N TYR A 170 -0.03 -8.28 -17.80
CA TYR A 170 0.97 -9.06 -17.09
C TYR A 170 0.45 -10.48 -16.81
N THR A 171 1.13 -11.48 -17.36
CA THR A 171 0.78 -12.91 -17.20
C THR A 171 1.93 -13.75 -16.63
N SER A 172 3.16 -13.26 -16.72
CA SER A 172 4.37 -13.90 -16.19
C SER A 172 5.47 -12.84 -15.99
N PRO A 173 6.56 -13.15 -15.26
CA PRO A 173 7.69 -12.25 -15.13
C PRO A 173 8.20 -11.73 -16.47
N VAL A 174 8.41 -10.42 -16.55
CA VAL A 174 8.79 -9.72 -17.78
C VAL A 174 10.28 -9.36 -17.71
N LYS A 175 11.05 -9.78 -18.72
CA LYS A 175 12.43 -9.32 -18.89
C LYS A 175 12.42 -7.99 -19.64
N VAL A 176 13.10 -6.99 -19.08
CA VAL A 176 13.23 -5.67 -19.69
C VAL A 176 14.71 -5.36 -19.81
N THR A 177 15.19 -5.23 -21.04
CA THR A 177 16.55 -4.76 -21.33
C THR A 177 16.52 -3.27 -21.61
N VAL A 178 17.40 -2.53 -20.95
CA VAL A 178 17.59 -1.09 -21.09
C VAL A 178 19.02 -0.86 -21.63
N PRO A 179 19.19 -0.42 -22.87
CA PRO A 179 20.51 -0.15 -23.44
C PRO A 179 21.30 0.89 -22.62
N GLN A 180 22.63 0.82 -22.70
CA GLN A 180 23.51 1.79 -22.03
C GLN A 180 23.16 3.22 -22.46
N GLY A 181 23.00 4.11 -21.49
CA GLY A 181 22.60 5.51 -21.71
C GLY A 181 21.10 5.73 -21.85
N GLU A 182 20.27 4.68 -21.76
CA GLU A 182 18.81 4.78 -21.83
C GLU A 182 18.12 4.60 -20.46
N LYS A 183 16.82 4.94 -20.45
CA LYS A 183 15.91 4.66 -19.37
C LYS A 183 14.55 4.19 -19.90
N ARG A 184 13.85 3.36 -19.12
CA ARG A 184 12.46 2.95 -19.36
C ARG A 184 11.63 3.28 -18.13
N LEU A 185 10.39 3.71 -18.34
CA LEU A 185 9.47 3.97 -17.24
C LEU A 185 8.43 2.86 -17.23
N LEU A 186 8.55 1.93 -16.28
CA LEU A 186 7.52 0.94 -16.02
C LEU A 186 6.36 1.62 -15.30
N ARG A 187 5.18 1.66 -15.93
CA ARG A 187 3.93 2.05 -15.27
C ARG A 187 3.03 0.83 -15.15
N THR A 188 2.33 0.70 -14.03
CA THR A 188 1.36 -0.37 -13.81
C THR A 188 0.05 0.14 -13.24
N ILE A 189 -1.01 -0.62 -13.48
CA ILE A 189 -2.32 -0.46 -12.83
C ILE A 189 -2.91 -1.84 -12.53
N VAL A 190 -3.57 -1.98 -11.38
CA VAL A 190 -4.36 -3.16 -11.01
C VAL A 190 -5.83 -2.88 -11.29
N ILE A 191 -6.51 -3.84 -11.92
CA ILE A 191 -7.95 -3.79 -12.16
C ILE A 191 -8.59 -5.01 -11.49
N ALA A 192 -9.41 -4.76 -10.47
CA ALA A 192 -10.17 -5.78 -9.76
C ALA A 192 -11.32 -6.35 -10.63
N PRO A 193 -11.87 -7.53 -10.31
CA PRO A 193 -12.99 -8.11 -11.06
C PRO A 193 -14.20 -7.17 -11.22
N SER A 194 -14.52 -6.36 -10.21
CA SER A 194 -15.60 -5.35 -10.30
C SER A 194 -15.26 -4.13 -11.15
N GLY A 195 -14.04 -4.01 -11.67
CA GLY A 195 -13.55 -2.85 -12.43
C GLY A 195 -12.92 -1.74 -11.57
N LYS A 196 -12.90 -1.88 -10.23
CA LYS A 196 -12.17 -0.97 -9.33
C LYS A 196 -10.68 -0.99 -9.66
N ARG A 197 -10.02 0.16 -9.57
CA ARG A 197 -8.63 0.36 -10.03
C ARG A 197 -7.72 0.81 -8.91
N SER A 198 -6.47 0.39 -8.96
CA SER A 198 -5.42 1.01 -8.15
C SER A 198 -5.06 2.38 -8.71
N VAL A 199 -4.30 3.14 -7.93
CA VAL A 199 -3.48 4.23 -8.46
C VAL A 199 -2.45 3.69 -9.46
N THR A 200 -1.95 4.55 -10.35
CA THR A 200 -0.81 4.22 -11.21
C THR A 200 0.45 4.15 -10.36
N THR A 201 1.25 3.09 -10.57
CA THR A 201 2.56 2.92 -9.92
C THR A 201 3.67 3.01 -10.95
N GLU A 202 4.78 3.66 -10.60
CA GLU A 202 5.89 3.92 -11.51
C GLU A 202 7.20 3.37 -10.97
N THR A 203 8.02 2.79 -11.85
CA THR A 203 9.39 2.40 -11.56
C THR A 203 10.28 2.87 -12.71
N LEU A 204 11.25 3.73 -12.41
CA LEU A 204 12.25 4.13 -13.38
C LEU A 204 13.33 3.03 -13.48
N LEU A 205 13.52 2.47 -14.66
CA LEU A 205 14.58 1.53 -14.99
C LEU A 205 15.66 2.30 -15.76
N ASN A 206 16.82 2.53 -15.14
CA ASN A 206 17.85 3.40 -15.69
C ASN A 206 19.15 2.62 -15.94
N ASN A 207 19.70 2.69 -17.16
CA ASN A 207 21.02 2.17 -17.48
C ASN A 207 22.01 3.30 -17.77
N GLY A 208 22.20 4.20 -16.82
CA GLY A 208 23.19 5.29 -16.93
C GLY A 208 22.74 6.47 -17.81
N ALA A 209 21.45 6.60 -18.12
CA ALA A 209 20.90 7.83 -18.65
C ALA A 209 21.06 8.97 -17.63
N PRO A 210 21.42 10.19 -18.06
CA PRO A 210 21.50 11.34 -17.18
C PRO A 210 20.12 11.62 -16.55
N GLU A 211 20.13 12.10 -15.31
CA GLU A 211 18.91 12.60 -14.67
C GLU A 211 18.36 13.77 -15.49
N ASP A 212 17.04 13.76 -15.73
CA ASP A 212 16.39 14.94 -16.28
C ASP A 212 16.54 16.06 -15.24
N LYS A 213 17.11 17.21 -15.64
CA LYS A 213 17.32 18.38 -14.77
C LYS A 213 16.01 19.05 -14.29
N THR A 214 14.88 18.36 -14.29
CA THR A 214 13.58 18.95 -14.03
C THR A 214 12.80 18.19 -12.96
N THR A 215 12.53 18.95 -11.89
CA THR A 215 11.52 18.77 -10.83
C THR A 215 11.86 17.91 -9.62
N THR A 216 12.90 18.33 -8.89
CA THR A 216 12.75 18.51 -7.43
C THR A 216 11.59 19.49 -7.18
N LYS A 217 10.37 18.98 -7.02
CA LYS A 217 9.32 19.73 -6.32
C LYS A 217 9.34 19.29 -4.86
N LYS A 218 9.51 20.31 -4.02
CA LYS A 218 9.54 20.30 -2.55
C LYS A 218 8.36 19.54 -1.95
#